data_AF-A0A9X2FA53-F1
#
_entry.id   AF-A0A9X2FA53-F1
#
_cell.length_a   1.000
_cell.length_b   1.000
_cell.length_c   1.000
_cell.angle_alpha   90.00
_cell.angle_beta   90.00
_cell.angle_gamma   90.00
#
_symmetry.space_group_name_H-M   'P 1'
#
loop_
_entity.id
_entity.type
_entity.pdbx_description
1 polymer ?
#
loop_
_entity_poly.entity_id
_entity_poly.type
_entity_poly.pdbx_seq_one_letter_code
_entity_poly.pdbx_strand_id
1 'polypeptide(L)'
;MTRWILRIGYVAIVAVVILSAIAIYQGIVAARHGKETLQATLLVVDLIKQHVETHDGAWPGSWADLEKITPPRSSIYEWPADLQQVQQRVEVDFAADPRQIAQQTPEEFKAVLPIGYYYTYKDKGSVQALIDAVGEHQ
;
A
#
# COMPACT_ATOMS: atom_id res chain seq x y z
N MET A 1 4.83 55.37 13.89
CA MET A 1 4.85 54.05 14.54
C MET A 1 3.65 53.16 14.16
N THR A 2 2.41 53.65 14.23
CA THR A 2 1.16 52.88 14.03
C THR A 2 1.05 52.16 12.67
N ARG A 3 1.52 52.78 11.58
CA ARG A 3 1.53 52.17 10.23
C ARG A 3 2.44 50.94 10.10
N TRP A 4 3.53 50.88 10.87
CA TRP A 4 4.46 49.76 10.84
C TRP A 4 3.90 48.55 11.59
N ILE A 5 3.26 48.79 12.74
CA ILE A 5 2.60 47.75 13.53
C ILE A 5 1.47 47.09 12.73
N LEU A 6 0.67 47.88 12.02
CA LEU A 6 -0.41 47.37 11.15
C LEU A 6 0.12 46.50 9.99
N ARG A 7 1.25 46.88 9.37
CA ARG A 7 1.88 46.10 8.30
C ARG A 7 2.41 44.77 8.82
N ILE A 8 3.06 44.76 9.98
CA ILE A 8 3.58 43.53 10.60
C ILE A 8 2.41 42.60 10.96
N GLY A 9 1.33 43.14 11.54
CA GLY A 9 0.13 42.37 11.84
C GLY A 9 -0.49 41.73 10.59
N TYR A 10 -0.60 42.48 9.49
CA TYR A 10 -1.11 41.95 8.23
C TYR A 10 -0.22 40.83 7.66
N VAL A 11 1.10 41.04 7.63
CA VAL A 11 2.05 40.01 7.16
C VAL A 11 1.98 38.76 8.02
N ALA A 12 1.87 38.90 9.35
CA ALA A 12 1.73 37.75 10.25
C ALA A 12 0.43 36.95 9.96
N ILE A 13 -0.70 37.63 9.75
CA ILE A 13 -1.97 36.98 9.40
C ILE A 13 -1.85 36.23 8.07
N VAL A 14 -1.29 36.88 7.04
CA VAL A 14 -1.08 36.25 5.73
C VAL A 14 -0.15 35.04 5.85
N ALA A 15 0.94 35.15 6.61
CA ALA A 15 1.86 34.04 6.85
C ALA A 15 1.17 32.85 7.53
N VAL A 16 0.34 33.10 8.56
CA VAL A 16 -0.44 32.06 9.24
C VAL A 16 -1.38 31.37 8.26
N VAL A 17 -2.12 32.12 7.44
CA VAL A 17 -3.04 31.55 6.43
C VAL A 17 -2.29 30.68 5.41
N ILE A 18 -1.14 31.15 4.91
CA ILE A 18 -0.32 30.38 3.96
C ILE A 18 0.19 29.09 4.59
N LEU A 19 0.73 29.16 5.81
CA LEU A 19 1.25 27.97 6.50
C LEU A 19 0.14 26.97 6.80
N SER A 20 -1.04 27.43 7.23
CA SER A 20 -2.21 26.56 7.42
C SER A 20 -2.65 25.89 6.12
N ALA A 21 -2.68 26.62 5.00
CA ALA A 21 -3.04 26.07 3.70
C ALA A 21 -2.04 25.00 3.25
N ILE A 22 -0.74 25.21 3.44
CA ILE A 22 0.31 24.23 3.12
C ILE A 22 0.13 22.96 3.97
N ALA A 23 -0.09 23.10 5.28
CA ALA A 23 -0.28 21.96 6.17
C ALA A 23 -1.52 21.14 5.80
N ILE A 24 -2.65 21.79 5.48
CA ILE A 24 -3.88 21.13 5.01
C ILE A 24 -3.61 20.40 3.69
N TYR A 25 -2.94 21.06 2.74
CA TYR A 25 -2.62 20.46 1.44
C TYR A 25 -1.76 19.21 1.59
N GLN A 26 -0.70 19.27 2.41
CA GLN A 26 0.16 18.11 2.69
C GLN A 26 -0.62 16.96 3.34
N GLY A 27 -1.53 17.26 4.28
CA GLY A 27 -2.39 16.26 4.89
C GLY A 27 -3.31 15.55 3.89
N ILE A 28 -3.92 16.30 2.96
CA ILE A 28 -4.77 15.74 1.91
C ILE A 28 -3.97 14.84 0.97
N VAL A 29 -2.80 15.29 0.53
CA VAL A 29 -1.91 14.53 -0.37
C VAL A 29 -1.43 13.24 0.31
N ALA A 30 -1.01 13.31 1.58
CA ALA A 30 -0.59 12.14 2.34
C ALA A 30 -1.74 11.14 2.55
N ALA A 31 -2.94 11.61 2.88
CA ALA A 31 -4.11 10.75 3.04
C ALA A 31 -4.51 10.05 1.73
N ARG A 32 -4.47 10.79 0.61
CA ARG A 32 -4.74 10.23 -0.72
C ARG A 32 -3.70 9.15 -1.06
N HIS A 33 -2.41 9.45 -0.93
CA HIS A 33 -1.35 8.48 -1.19
C HIS A 33 -1.45 7.26 -0.27
N GLY A 34 -1.78 7.45 1.02
CA GLY A 34 -2.00 6.36 1.96
C GLY A 34 -3.11 5.40 1.53
N LYS A 35 -4.23 5.95 1.02
CA LYS A 35 -5.34 5.15 0.51
C LYS A 35 -4.95 4.39 -0.76
N GLU A 36 -4.28 5.07 -1.69
CA GLU A 36 -3.81 4.47 -2.95
C GLU A 36 -2.82 3.34 -2.70
N THR A 37 -1.86 3.54 -1.79
CA THR A 37 -0.88 2.52 -1.39
C THR A 37 -1.56 1.35 -0.68
N LEU A 38 -2.50 1.60 0.24
CA LEU A 38 -3.28 0.54 0.88
C LEU A 38 -4.00 -0.34 -0.16
N GLN A 39 -4.68 0.26 -1.13
CA GLN A 39 -5.39 -0.50 -2.17
C GLN A 39 -4.43 -1.29 -3.07
N ALA A 40 -3.25 -0.74 -3.36
CA ALA A 40 -2.21 -1.45 -4.11
C ALA A 40 -1.70 -2.66 -3.31
N THR A 41 -1.42 -2.49 -2.02
CA THR A 41 -0.95 -3.57 -1.15
C THR A 41 -1.98 -4.69 -1.04
N LEU A 42 -3.26 -4.35 -0.82
CA LEU A 42 -4.32 -5.37 -0.76
C LEU A 42 -4.50 -6.10 -2.09
N LEU A 43 -4.45 -5.37 -3.21
CA LEU A 43 -4.49 -5.98 -4.55
C LEU A 43 -3.35 -6.99 -4.72
N VAL A 44 -2.12 -6.62 -4.37
CA VAL A 44 -0.96 -7.52 -4.50
C VAL A 44 -1.08 -8.74 -3.60
N VAL A 45 -1.52 -8.57 -2.34
CA VAL A 45 -1.78 -9.70 -1.43
C VAL A 45 -2.83 -10.65 -2.02
N ASP A 46 -3.93 -10.11 -2.56
CA ASP A 46 -4.99 -10.92 -3.19
C ASP A 46 -4.48 -11.62 -4.48
N LEU A 47 -3.64 -10.97 -5.28
CA LEU A 47 -3.03 -11.56 -6.49
C LEU A 47 -2.06 -12.70 -6.14
N ILE A 48 -1.23 -12.51 -5.10
CA ILE A 48 -0.31 -13.56 -4.63
C ILE A 48 -1.11 -14.73 -4.07
N LYS A 49 -2.16 -14.48 -3.29
CA LYS A 49 -3.04 -15.54 -2.78
C LYS A 49 -3.61 -16.37 -3.93
N GLN A 50 -4.15 -15.69 -4.94
CA GLN A 50 -4.71 -16.36 -6.11
C GLN A 50 -3.63 -17.11 -6.91
N HIS A 51 -2.39 -16.60 -6.99
CA HIS A 51 -1.27 -17.30 -7.61
C HIS A 51 -0.96 -18.60 -6.87
N VAL A 52 -0.79 -18.54 -5.54
CA VAL A 52 -0.53 -19.68 -4.67
C VAL A 52 -1.64 -20.74 -4.81
N GLU A 53 -2.91 -20.34 -4.80
CA GLU A 53 -4.06 -21.24 -4.95
C GLU A 53 -4.14 -21.89 -6.34
N THR A 54 -3.62 -21.24 -7.38
CA THR A 54 -3.68 -21.74 -8.78
C THR A 54 -2.43 -22.49 -9.22
N HIS A 55 -1.34 -22.42 -8.45
CA HIS A 55 -0.04 -23.00 -8.77
C HIS A 55 0.45 -23.95 -7.66
N ASP A 56 -0.47 -24.71 -7.05
CA ASP A 56 -0.17 -25.75 -6.05
C ASP A 56 0.71 -25.27 -4.89
N GLY A 57 0.44 -24.08 -4.36
CA GLY A 57 1.20 -23.51 -3.24
C GLY A 57 2.49 -22.79 -3.63
N ALA A 58 2.83 -22.70 -4.92
CA ALA A 58 4.04 -22.02 -5.35
C ALA A 58 3.99 -20.52 -5.06
N TRP A 59 5.07 -19.99 -4.48
CA TRP A 59 5.26 -18.55 -4.33
C TRP A 59 5.66 -17.94 -5.67
N PRO A 60 5.12 -16.76 -6.06
CA PRO A 60 5.49 -16.11 -7.31
C PRO A 60 6.98 -15.77 -7.33
N GLY A 61 7.64 -15.98 -8.48
CA GLY A 61 9.06 -15.64 -8.65
C GLY A 61 9.28 -14.22 -9.16
N SER A 62 8.23 -13.58 -9.69
CA SER A 62 8.32 -12.25 -10.28
C SER A 62 6.95 -11.57 -10.44
N TRP A 63 6.98 -10.28 -10.77
CA TRP A 63 5.79 -9.54 -11.19
C TRP A 63 5.12 -10.12 -12.44
N ALA A 64 5.89 -10.73 -13.35
CA ALA A 64 5.35 -11.34 -14.57
C ALA A 64 4.47 -12.58 -14.28
N ASP A 65 4.66 -13.21 -13.12
CA ASP A 65 3.81 -14.30 -12.67
C ASP A 65 2.45 -13.79 -12.18
N LEU A 66 2.43 -12.60 -11.58
CA LEU A 66 1.21 -11.94 -11.09
C LEU A 66 0.41 -11.26 -12.20
N GLU A 67 1.06 -10.82 -13.28
CA GLU A 67 0.40 -10.14 -14.40
C GLU A 67 -0.70 -11.00 -15.06
N LYS A 68 -0.52 -12.33 -15.04
CA LYS A 68 -1.43 -13.31 -15.62
C LYS A 68 -2.63 -13.62 -14.74
N ILE A 69 -2.60 -13.17 -13.48
CA ILE A 69 -3.62 -13.45 -12.49
C ILE A 69 -4.75 -12.43 -12.59
N THR A 70 -5.99 -12.93 -12.66
CA THR A 70 -7.17 -12.07 -12.60
C THR A 70 -7.48 -11.77 -11.13
N PRO A 71 -7.54 -10.50 -10.71
CA PRO A 71 -7.82 -10.16 -9.32
C PRO A 71 -9.25 -10.58 -8.93
N PRO A 72 -9.45 -11.15 -7.72
CA PRO A 72 -10.76 -11.63 -7.27
C PRO A 72 -11.72 -10.49 -6.87
N ARG A 73 -11.21 -9.27 -6.71
CA ARG A 73 -11.97 -8.10 -6.26
C ARG A 73 -11.65 -6.88 -7.13
N SER A 74 -12.63 -6.00 -7.27
CA SER A 74 -12.42 -4.69 -7.89
C SER A 74 -11.49 -3.85 -7.02
N SER A 75 -10.39 -3.38 -7.60
CA SER A 75 -9.49 -2.39 -7.01
C SER A 75 -9.68 -1.04 -7.71
N ILE A 76 -9.13 0.03 -7.13
CA ILE A 76 -9.02 1.32 -7.83
C ILE A 76 -8.01 1.27 -8.99
N TYR A 77 -7.20 0.20 -9.06
CA TYR A 77 -6.24 -0.06 -10.12
C TYR A 77 -6.84 -1.02 -11.14
N GLU A 78 -6.66 -0.70 -12.41
CA GLU A 78 -7.00 -1.57 -13.53
C GLU A 78 -5.84 -2.55 -13.75
N TRP A 79 -5.98 -3.77 -13.25
CA TRP A 79 -4.94 -4.80 -13.42
C TRP A 79 -5.09 -5.55 -14.75
N PRO A 80 -4.00 -5.80 -15.51
CA PRO A 80 -2.61 -5.42 -15.25
C PRO A 80 -2.19 -4.05 -15.84
N ALA A 81 -3.11 -3.27 -16.41
CA ALA A 81 -2.79 -1.99 -17.05
C ALA A 81 -2.02 -1.00 -16.13
N ASP A 82 -2.31 -1.03 -14.82
CA ASP A 82 -1.69 -0.19 -13.80
C ASP A 82 -0.49 -0.82 -13.08
N LEU A 83 0.11 -1.89 -13.62
CA LEU A 83 1.24 -2.61 -13.01
C LEU A 83 2.35 -1.67 -12.51
N GLN A 84 2.77 -0.70 -13.33
CA GLN A 84 3.84 0.23 -12.97
C GLN A 84 3.47 1.12 -11.77
N GLN A 85 2.20 1.54 -11.66
CA GLN A 85 1.73 2.34 -10.53
C GLN A 85 1.70 1.53 -9.23
N VAL A 86 1.32 0.25 -9.32
CA VAL A 86 1.32 -0.68 -8.19
C VAL A 86 2.76 -0.96 -7.72
N GLN A 87 3.69 -1.20 -8.64
CA GLN A 87 5.11 -1.44 -8.34
C GLN A 87 5.79 -0.26 -7.63
N GLN A 88 5.36 0.98 -7.90
CA GLN A 88 5.87 2.16 -7.19
C GLN A 88 5.39 2.27 -5.74
N ARG A 89 4.42 1.43 -5.34
CA ARG A 89 3.73 1.51 -4.04
C ARG A 89 3.90 0.26 -3.20
N VAL A 90 4.34 -0.84 -3.78
CA VAL A 90 4.42 -2.13 -3.10
C VAL A 90 5.73 -2.80 -3.46
N GLU A 91 6.46 -3.16 -2.41
CA GLU A 91 7.61 -4.04 -2.49
C GLU A 91 7.16 -5.48 -2.20
N VAL A 92 7.61 -6.41 -3.03
CA VAL A 92 7.32 -7.85 -2.89
C VAL A 92 8.64 -8.60 -2.82
N ASP A 93 8.80 -9.39 -1.77
CA ASP A 93 9.89 -10.35 -1.65
C ASP A 93 9.52 -11.64 -2.41
N PHE A 94 9.88 -11.70 -3.69
CA PHE A 94 9.68 -12.90 -4.51
C PHE A 94 10.62 -14.06 -4.14
N ALA A 95 11.65 -13.81 -3.31
CA ALA A 95 12.55 -14.84 -2.81
C ALA A 95 12.09 -15.42 -1.47
N ALA A 96 10.95 -14.95 -0.93
CA ALA A 96 10.43 -15.42 0.34
C ALA A 96 10.09 -16.92 0.29
N ASP A 97 10.39 -17.62 1.38
CA ASP A 97 10.08 -19.04 1.53
C ASP A 97 8.62 -19.23 1.98
N PRO A 98 7.74 -19.83 1.17
CA PRO A 98 6.34 -20.03 1.54
C PRO A 98 6.18 -20.84 2.84
N ARG A 99 7.11 -21.74 3.18
CA ARG A 99 7.07 -22.47 4.46
C ARG A 99 7.23 -21.57 5.67
N GLN A 100 8.07 -20.54 5.55
CA GLN A 100 8.26 -19.56 6.61
C GLN A 100 7.07 -18.62 6.69
N ILE A 101 6.47 -18.25 5.55
CA ILE A 101 5.27 -17.42 5.50
C ILE A 101 4.09 -18.11 6.19
N ALA A 102 3.88 -19.42 5.95
CA ALA A 102 2.81 -20.20 6.57
C ALA A 102 2.86 -20.23 8.11
N GLN A 103 4.02 -19.95 8.71
CA GLN A 103 4.22 -19.95 10.16
C GLN A 103 4.11 -18.55 10.79
N GLN A 104 3.94 -17.50 9.98
CA GLN A 104 3.88 -16.12 10.45
C GLN A 104 2.46 -15.74 10.88
N THR A 105 2.39 -14.78 11.80
CA THR A 105 1.17 -14.00 12.03
C THR A 105 1.06 -12.84 11.04
N PRO A 106 -0.13 -12.23 10.83
CA PRO A 106 -0.28 -11.03 10.00
C PRO A 106 0.66 -9.89 10.41
N GLU A 107 0.94 -9.76 11.70
CA GLU A 107 1.87 -8.77 12.27
C GLU A 107 3.31 -9.04 11.85
N GLU A 108 3.73 -10.30 11.80
CA GLU A 108 5.06 -10.75 11.41
C GLU A 108 5.28 -10.78 9.89
N PHE A 109 4.19 -10.82 9.12
CA PHE A 109 4.23 -10.89 7.66
C PHE A 109 5.02 -9.73 7.04
N LYS A 110 6.03 -10.08 6.24
CA LYS A 110 6.97 -9.11 5.63
C LYS A 110 7.17 -9.30 4.13
N ALA A 111 6.59 -10.33 3.52
CA ALA A 111 6.83 -10.62 2.10
C ALA A 111 6.19 -9.59 1.15
N VAL A 112 5.23 -8.79 1.63
CA VAL A 112 4.63 -7.67 0.89
C VAL A 112 4.61 -6.44 1.79
N LEU A 113 5.29 -5.37 1.37
CA LEU A 113 5.42 -4.12 2.14
C LEU A 113 4.96 -2.91 1.31
N PRO A 114 4.24 -1.96 1.91
CA PRO A 114 3.93 -0.70 1.26
C PRO A 114 5.15 0.23 1.17
N ILE A 115 5.22 1.03 0.11
CA ILE A 115 6.22 2.07 -0.12
C ILE A 115 5.57 3.44 0.14
N GLY A 116 6.21 4.28 0.95
CA GLY A 116 5.78 5.65 1.23
C GLY A 116 4.67 5.75 2.30
N TYR A 117 3.73 6.70 2.14
CA TYR A 117 2.59 6.82 3.06
C TYR A 117 1.64 5.64 2.89
N TYR A 118 1.24 5.02 3.99
CA TYR A 118 0.31 3.90 3.99
C TYR A 118 -0.62 3.91 5.20
N TYR A 119 -1.78 3.30 5.04
CA TYR A 119 -2.65 2.90 6.15
C TYR A 119 -2.38 1.44 6.52
N THR A 120 -2.67 1.07 7.76
CA THR A 120 -2.58 -0.32 8.22
C THR A 120 -3.40 -1.25 7.30
N TYR A 121 -2.77 -2.35 6.89
CA TYR A 121 -3.34 -3.35 5.97
C TYR A 121 -3.37 -4.76 6.57
N LYS A 122 -2.48 -5.03 7.53
CA LYS A 122 -2.30 -6.35 8.16
C LYS A 122 -3.54 -6.84 8.91
N ASP A 123 -4.35 -5.91 9.42
CA ASP A 123 -5.61 -6.15 10.13
C ASP A 123 -6.80 -6.45 9.21
N LYS A 124 -6.66 -6.33 7.88
CA LYS A 124 -7.79 -6.39 6.93
C LYS A 124 -8.16 -7.80 6.46
N GLY A 125 -7.68 -8.85 7.13
CA GLY A 125 -8.01 -10.25 6.84
C GLY A 125 -7.37 -10.81 5.56
N SER A 126 -7.10 -10.00 4.52
CA SER A 126 -6.44 -10.46 3.29
C SER A 126 -5.05 -11.06 3.56
N VAL A 127 -4.28 -10.50 4.50
CA VAL A 127 -2.96 -11.04 4.89
C VAL A 127 -3.11 -12.40 5.56
N GLN A 128 -4.05 -12.54 6.50
CA GLN A 128 -4.33 -13.84 7.12
C GLN A 128 -4.76 -14.87 6.07
N ALA A 129 -5.67 -14.48 5.17
CA ALA A 129 -6.16 -15.37 4.12
C ALA A 129 -5.06 -15.82 3.13
N LEU A 130 -4.04 -14.98 2.91
CA LEU A 130 -2.84 -15.38 2.16
C LEU A 130 -1.99 -16.38 2.96
N ILE A 131 -1.73 -16.10 4.24
CA ILE A 131 -0.95 -17.01 5.10
C ILE A 131 -1.62 -18.38 5.17
N ASP A 132 -2.95 -18.40 5.37
CA ASP A 132 -3.76 -19.63 5.40
C ASP A 132 -3.64 -20.39 4.07
N ALA A 133 -3.82 -19.69 2.93
CA ALA A 133 -3.69 -20.30 1.61
C ALA A 133 -2.31 -20.91 1.37
N VAL A 134 -1.23 -20.24 1.82
CA VAL A 134 0.12 -20.80 1.73
C VAL A 134 0.26 -22.03 2.64
N GLY A 135 -0.34 -22.02 3.82
CA GLY A 135 -0.29 -23.12 4.79
C GLY A 135 -1.08 -24.37 4.37
N GLU A 136 -2.18 -24.23 3.63
CA GLU A 136 -2.99 -25.36 3.13
C GLU A 136 -2.23 -26.22 2.10
N HIS A 137 -1.18 -25.68 1.48
CA HIS A 137 -0.39 -26.36 0.44
C HIS A 137 1.01 -26.83 0.90
N GLN A 138 1.31 -26.81 2.21
CA GLN A 138 2.56 -27.36 2.79
C GLN A 138 2.35 -28.72 3.45
#